data_AF-A0A6P0L699-F1
#
_entry.id   AF-A0A6P0L699-F1
#
_cell.length_a   1.000
_cell.length_b   1.000
_cell.length_c   1.000
_cell.angle_alpha   90.00
_cell.angle_beta   90.00
_cell.angle_gamma   90.00
#
_symmetry.space_group_name_H-M   'P 1'
#
loop_
_entity.id
_entity.type
_entity.pdbx_description
1 polymer ?
#
loop_
_entity_poly.entity_id
_entity_poly.type
_entity_poly.pdbx_seq_one_letter_code
_entity_poly.pdbx_strand_id
1 'polypeptide(L)' 'MEKHQPIEFSLEQEFNLKVFETQIQNLDLDQAKNLLCELYRQMSIREVYFRNFVKHNLIGDPPPWSE' A
#
# COMPACT_ATOMS: atom_id res chain seq x y z
N MET A 1 12.07 24.75 -4.77
CA MET A 1 12.23 23.29 -4.92
C MET A 1 11.78 22.68 -3.60
N GLU A 2 10.57 22.14 -3.54
CA GLU A 2 10.10 21.41 -2.35
C GLU A 2 10.98 20.18 -2.17
N LYS A 3 11.69 20.11 -1.05
CA LYS A 3 12.39 18.89 -0.64
C LYS A 3 11.30 17.90 -0.23
N HIS A 4 11.12 16.82 -0.98
CA HIS A 4 10.35 15.67 -0.52
C HIS A 4 11.00 15.18 0.77
N GLN A 5 10.40 15.48 1.93
CA GLN A 5 10.80 14.84 3.15
C GLN A 5 10.52 13.33 3.00
N PRO A 6 11.46 12.46 3.41
CA PRO A 6 11.20 11.03 3.46
C PRO A 6 9.92 10.80 4.27
N ILE A 7 9.07 9.89 3.82
CA ILE A 7 7.96 9.42 4.65
C ILE A 7 8.62 8.62 5.79
N GLU A 8 8.70 9.24 6.97
CA GLU A 8 9.18 8.57 8.17
C GLU A 8 8.07 7.69 8.72
N PHE A 9 8.41 6.45 9.07
CA PHE A 9 7.47 5.57 9.75
C PHE A 9 7.29 6.05 11.20
N SER A 10 6.07 5.90 11.73
CA SER A 10 5.86 6.01 13.17
C SER A 10 6.51 4.83 13.89
N LEU A 11 6.80 4.99 15.19
CA LEU A 11 7.33 3.91 16.04
C LEU A 11 6.47 2.63 15.96
N GLU A 12 5.15 2.80 15.90
CA GLU A 12 4.21 1.68 15.75
C GLU A 12 4.35 0.98 14.39
N GLN A 13 4.54 1.74 13.31
CA GLN A 13 4.77 1.18 11.98
C GLN A 13 6.10 0.42 11.91
N GLU A 14 7.17 0.96 12.51
CA GLU A 14 8.45 0.27 12.63
C GLU A 14 8.33 -1.02 13.45
N PHE A 15 7.62 -0.97 14.57
CA PHE A 15 7.33 -2.14 15.40
C PHE A 15 6.57 -3.21 14.60
N ASN A 16 5.52 -2.83 13.87
CA ASN A 16 4.75 -3.74 13.03
C ASN A 16 5.60 -4.38 11.93
N LEU A 17 6.55 -3.63 11.33
CA LEU A 17 7.50 -4.19 10.36
C LEU A 17 8.40 -5.25 11.01
N LYS A 18 8.88 -5.02 12.23
CA LYS A 18 9.72 -5.98 12.96
C LYS A 18 8.96 -7.25 13.36
N VAL A 19 7.69 -7.10 13.74
CA VAL A 19 6.81 -8.25 14.01
C VAL A 19 6.62 -9.07 12.73
N PHE A 20 6.33 -8.41 11.60
CA PHE A 20 6.17 -9.10 10.32
C PHE A 20 7.45 -9.81 9.87
N GLU A 21 8.61 -9.16 9.99
CA GLU A 21 9.93 -9.75 9.71
C GLU A 21 10.15 -11.05 10.50
N THR A 22 9.76 -11.07 11.78
CA THR A 22 9.87 -12.25 12.64
C THR A 22 8.91 -13.37 12.21
N GLN A 23 7.70 -13.02 11.74
CA GLN A 23 6.72 -13.99 11.28
C GLN A 23 7.16 -14.68 9.98
N ILE A 24 7.72 -13.93 9.02
CA ILE A 24 8.11 -14.49 7.72
C ILE A 24 9.31 -15.44 7.78
N GLN A 25 10.16 -15.34 8.82
CA GLN A 25 11.33 -16.21 8.99
C GLN A 25 10.98 -17.70 9.14
N ASN A 26 9.75 -18.02 9.56
CA ASN A 26 9.31 -19.40 9.76
C ASN A 26 8.57 -19.99 8.56
N LEU A 27 8.46 -19.26 7.45
CA LEU A 27 7.73 -19.72 6.27
C LEU A 27 8.59 -20.66 5.43
N ASP A 28 7.96 -21.72 4.94
CA ASP A 28 8.55 -22.51 3.85
C ASP A 28 8.48 -21.77 2.51
N LEU A 29 9.11 -22.34 1.48
CA LEU A 29 9.21 -21.72 0.16
C LEU A 29 7.84 -21.49 -0.50
N ASP A 30 6.90 -22.42 -0.35
CA ASP A 30 5.60 -22.32 -1.01
C ASP A 30 4.68 -21.35 -0.27
N GLN A 31 4.75 -21.34 1.06
CA GLN A 31 4.11 -20.33 1.89
C GLN A 31 4.64 -18.92 1.56
N ALA A 32 5.95 -18.75 1.41
CA ALA A 32 6.55 -17.47 1.06
C ALA A 32 6.11 -16.97 -0.33
N LYS A 33 6.06 -17.87 -1.33
CA LYS A 33 5.55 -17.53 -2.68
C LYS A 33 4.07 -17.11 -2.63
N ASN A 34 3.24 -17.85 -1.91
CA ASN A 34 1.83 -17.53 -1.75
C ASN A 34 1.64 -16.17 -1.05
N LEU A 35 2.40 -15.93 0.02
CA LEU A 35 2.40 -14.64 0.72
C LEU A 35 2.80 -13.49 -0.20
N LEU A 36 3.83 -13.67 -1.03
CA LEU A 36 4.28 -12.62 -1.96
C LEU A 36 3.22 -12.27 -3.01
N CYS A 37 2.55 -13.28 -3.58
CA CYS A 37 1.45 -13.08 -4.51
C CYS A 37 0.29 -12.31 -3.86
N GLU A 38 -0.07 -12.68 -2.63
CA GLU A 38 -1.15 -12.02 -1.90
C GLU A 38 -0.77 -10.58 -1.53
N LEU A 39 0.47 -10.35 -1.08
CA LEU A 39 0.97 -9.00 -0.78
C LEU A 39 0.88 -8.10 -2.01
N TYR A 40 1.29 -8.60 -3.19
CA TYR A 40 1.17 -7.85 -4.44
C TYR A 40 -0.29 -7.51 -4.76
N ARG A 41 -1.20 -8.49 -4.66
CA ARG A 41 -2.64 -8.27 -4.86
C ARG A 41 -3.18 -7.18 -3.93
N GLN A 42 -2.84 -7.23 -2.64
CA GLN A 42 -3.28 -6.24 -1.66
C GLN A 42 -2.71 -4.84 -1.95
N MET A 43 -1.45 -4.75 -2.41
CA MET A 43 -0.85 -3.49 -2.84
C MET A 43 -1.57 -2.89 -4.06
N SER A 44 -1.92 -3.70 -5.06
CA SER A 44 -2.68 -3.24 -6.22
C SER A 44 -4.09 -2.77 -5.84
N ILE A 45 -4.76 -3.47 -4.93
CA ILE A 45 -6.07 -3.06 -4.41
C ILE A 45 -5.95 -1.71 -3.69
N ARG A 46 -4.95 -1.57 -2.80
CA ARG A 46 -4.65 -0.31 -2.11
C ARG A 46 -4.40 0.84 -3.08
N GLU A 47 -3.66 0.60 -4.17
CA GLU A 47 -3.41 1.59 -5.22
C GLU A 47 -4.72 2.06 -5.88
N VAL A 48 -5.61 1.12 -6.24
CA VAL A 48 -6.93 1.44 -6.81
C VAL A 48 -7.75 2.28 -5.83
N TYR A 49 -7.77 1.90 -4.55
CA TYR A 49 -8.49 2.67 -3.53
C TYR A 49 -7.93 4.08 -3.39
N PHE A 50 -6.62 4.27 -3.29
CA PHE A 50 -6.03 5.61 -3.22
C PHE A 50 -6.33 6.43 -4.46
N ARG A 51 -6.22 5.84 -5.66
CA ARG A 51 -6.54 6.51 -6.92
C ARG A 51 -7.99 7.00 -6.94
N ASN A 52 -8.92 6.13 -6.53
CA ASN A 52 -10.33 6.47 -6.46
C ASN A 52 -10.60 7.53 -5.39
N PHE A 53 -9.98 7.41 -4.21
CA PHE A 53 -10.09 8.39 -3.15
C PHE A 53 -9.64 9.77 -3.61
N VAL A 54 -8.48 9.88 -4.27
CA VAL A 54 -7.96 11.14 -4.82
C VAL A 54 -8.89 11.70 -5.90
N LYS A 55 -9.36 10.86 -6.82
CA LYS A 55 -10.29 11.30 -7.88
C LYS A 55 -11.56 11.93 -7.29
N HIS A 56 -12.27 11.22 -6.41
CA HIS A 56 -13.56 11.69 -5.90
C HIS A 56 -13.40 12.85 -4.90
N ASN A 57 -12.39 12.83 -4.02
CA ASN A 57 -12.30 13.79 -2.92
C ASN A 57 -11.46 15.02 -3.23
N LEU A 58 -10.50 14.94 -4.17
CA LEU A 58 -9.57 16.03 -4.44
C LEU A 58 -9.74 16.63 -5.84
N ILE A 59 -10.06 15.82 -6.85
CA ILE A 59 -10.19 16.28 -8.24
C ILE A 59 -11.66 16.56 -8.59
N GLY A 60 -12.58 15.85 -7.95
CA GLY A 60 -14.01 15.87 -8.28
C GLY A 60 -14.32 14.93 -9.46
N ASP A 61 -15.60 14.55 -9.57
CA ASP A 61 -16.06 13.75 -10.69
C ASP A 61 -16.03 14.57 -11.99
N PRO A 62 -15.64 13.97 -13.12
CA PRO A 62 -15.67 14.67 -14.39
C PRO A 62 -17.12 15.09 -14.69
N PRO A 63 -17.34 16.30 -15.22
CA PRO A 63 -18.69 16.79 -15.47
C PRO A 63 -19.42 15.92 -16.50
N PRO A 64 -20.76 15.82 -16.42
CA PRO A 64 -21.56 14.82 -17.15
C PRO A 64 -21.56 14.93 -18.68
N TRP A 65 -20.88 15.93 -19.25
CA TRP A 65 -20.73 16.15 -20.69
C TRP A 65 -19.35 15.77 -21.23
N SER A 66 -18.56 15.00 -20.48
CA SER A 66 -17.21 14.59 -20.85
C SER A 66 -17.10 13.14 -21.36
N GLU A 67 -18.24 12.48 -21.61
CA GLU A 67 -18.34 11.18 -22.31
C GLU A 67 -18.64 11.35 -23.80
#